data_AF-A0A5R8WUM6-F1
#
_entry.id   AF-A0A5R8WUM6-F1
#
_cell.length_a   1.000
_cell.length_b   1.000
_cell.length_c   1.000
_cell.angle_alpha   90.00
_cell.angle_beta   90.00
_cell.angle_gamma   90.00
#
_symmetry.space_group_name_H-M   'P 1'
#
loop_
_entity.id
_entity.type
_entity.pdbx_description
1 polymer ?
#
loop_
_entity_poly.entity_id
_entity_poly.type
_entity_poly.pdbx_seq_one_letter_code
_entity_poly.pdbx_strand_id
1 'polypeptide(L)'
;MASKTTTGIVCFTTGALAGAAVALLFAPEKGRETRSWLSYQLERTREILADLTESLVTSRTDEGPSSARAEGQRVIRDAKDKAEQLLGDVDQLINQINSRRTTL
;
A
#
# COMPACT_ATOMS: atom_id res chain seq x y z
N MET A 1 0.50 -15.27 61.92
CA MET A 1 0.17 -15.01 60.50
C MET A 1 1.09 -13.90 59.97
N ALA A 2 2.34 -14.21 59.60
CA ALA A 2 3.34 -13.18 59.25
C ALA A 2 4.17 -13.53 58.00
N SER A 3 3.65 -14.39 57.12
CA SER A 3 4.44 -14.97 56.01
C SER A 3 4.04 -14.46 54.63
N LYS A 4 2.74 -14.21 54.37
CA LYS A 4 2.27 -13.82 53.03
C LYS A 4 2.57 -12.36 52.67
N THR A 5 2.41 -11.41 53.61
CA THR A 5 2.63 -9.99 53.35
C THR A 5 4.12 -9.65 53.18
N THR A 6 4.99 -10.20 54.04
CA THR A 6 6.45 -10.01 53.93
C THR A 6 7.01 -10.58 52.64
N THR A 7 6.56 -11.77 52.23
CA THR A 7 6.99 -12.39 50.96
C THR A 7 6.52 -11.56 49.74
N GLY A 8 5.30 -11.00 49.79
CA GLY A 8 4.78 -10.13 48.73
C GLY A 8 5.58 -8.84 48.56
N ILE A 9 5.96 -8.18 49.66
CA ILE A 9 6.76 -6.94 49.63
C ILE A 9 8.17 -7.21 49.10
N VAL A 10 8.79 -8.33 49.49
CA VAL A 10 10.13 -8.72 48.99
C VAL A 10 10.08 -9.04 47.48
N CYS A 11 9.04 -9.74 47.03
CA CYS A 11 8.88 -10.06 45.61
C CYS A 11 8.63 -8.80 44.76
N PHE A 12 7.78 -7.89 45.25
CA PHE A 12 7.50 -6.62 44.57
C PHE A 12 8.74 -5.71 44.47
N THR A 13 9.48 -5.55 45.56
CA THR A 13 10.69 -4.70 45.58
C THR A 13 11.79 -5.28 44.69
N THR A 14 11.97 -6.60 44.70
CA THR A 14 12.93 -7.27 43.82
C THR A 14 12.52 -7.13 42.35
N GLY A 15 11.24 -7.31 42.03
CA GLY A 15 10.71 -7.13 40.67
C GLY A 15 10.80 -5.68 40.18
N ALA A 16 10.50 -4.71 41.04
CA ALA A 16 10.62 -3.29 40.71
C ALA A 16 12.07 -2.87 40.47
N LEU A 17 13.02 -3.35 41.28
CA LEU A 17 14.45 -3.08 41.09
C LEU A 17 14.97 -3.72 39.80
N ALA A 18 14.59 -4.97 39.52
CA ALA A 18 14.97 -5.65 38.28
C ALA A 18 14.38 -4.94 37.05
N GLY A 19 13.10 -4.55 37.10
CA GLY A 19 12.44 -3.79 36.03
C GLY A 19 13.06 -2.42 35.81
N ALA A 20 13.41 -1.69 36.89
CA ALA A 20 14.09 -0.41 36.79
C ALA A 20 15.51 -0.54 36.22
N ALA A 21 16.25 -1.59 36.59
CA ALA A 21 17.57 -1.86 36.04
C ALA A 21 17.51 -2.16 34.53
N VAL A 22 16.55 -2.97 34.10
CA VAL A 22 16.32 -3.25 32.67
C VAL A 22 15.86 -1.99 31.94
N ALA A 23 14.96 -1.21 32.52
CA ALA A 23 14.47 0.03 31.92
C ALA A 23 15.56 1.10 31.81
N LEU A 24 16.49 1.18 32.77
CA LEU A 24 17.65 2.09 32.69
C LEU A 24 18.70 1.62 31.68
N LEU A 25 18.91 0.31 31.54
CA LEU A 25 19.84 -0.24 30.56
C LEU A 25 19.29 -0.13 29.13
N PHE A 26 17.98 -0.26 28.97
CA PHE A 26 17.29 -0.07 27.70
C PHE A 26 16.89 1.39 27.45
N ALA A 27 17.01 2.26 28.46
CA ALA A 27 16.81 3.68 28.28
C ALA A 27 17.83 4.11 27.23
N PRO A 28 17.39 4.50 26.03
CA PRO A 28 18.30 4.88 24.97
C PRO A 28 19.19 5.99 25.51
N GLU A 29 20.50 5.87 25.28
CA GLU A 29 21.47 6.90 25.66
C GLU A 29 20.97 8.30 25.28
N LYS A 30 21.36 9.30 26.09
CA LYS A 30 20.96 10.70 25.96
C LYS A 30 20.82 11.11 24.50
N GLY A 31 19.58 11.43 24.09
CA GLY A 31 19.12 11.68 22.71
C GLY A 31 19.71 12.89 21.98
N ARG A 32 20.96 13.25 22.29
CA ARG A 32 21.73 14.29 21.62
C ARG A 32 22.45 13.72 20.39
N GLU A 33 22.99 12.51 20.50
CA GLU A 33 23.70 11.84 19.40
C GLU A 33 22.74 11.17 18.40
N THR A 34 21.60 10.66 18.87
CA THR A 34 20.53 10.12 18.00
C THR A 34 19.91 11.19 17.11
N ARG A 35 19.90 12.45 17.57
CA ARG A 35 19.40 13.58 16.76
C ARG A 35 20.38 13.94 15.64
N SER A 36 21.68 13.93 15.93
CA SER A 36 22.72 14.16 14.93
C SER A 36 22.71 13.07 13.84
N TRP A 37 22.59 11.80 14.25
CA TRP A 37 22.48 10.67 13.33
C TRP A 37 21.19 10.72 12.50
N LEU A 38 20.06 11.09 13.11
CA LEU A 38 18.79 11.25 12.40
C LEU A 38 18.82 12.44 11.42
N SER A 39 19.46 13.55 11.79
CA SER A 39 19.68 14.70 10.90
C SER A 39 20.54 14.32 9.69
N TYR A 40 21.60 13.53 9.87
CA TYR A 40 22.44 13.04 8.77
C TYR A 40 21.65 12.12 7.82
N GLN A 41 20.82 11.24 8.37
CA GLN A 41 20.00 10.34 7.57
C GLN A 41 18.85 11.07 6.85
N LEU A 42 18.33 12.17 7.40
CA LEU A 42 17.33 13.03 6.76
C LEU A 42 17.90 13.76 5.53
N GLU A 43 19.14 14.25 5.61
CA GLU A 43 19.79 14.89 4.46
C GLU A 43 19.99 13.88 3.32
N ARG A 44 20.43 12.66 3.67
CA ARG A 44 20.65 11.57 2.70
C ARG A 44 19.35 11.04 2.09
N THR A 45 18.25 11.02 2.84
CA THR A 45 16.94 10.60 2.30
C THR A 45 16.34 11.65 1.39
N ARG A 46 16.62 12.95 1.58
CA ARG A 46 16.13 13.98 0.65
C ARG A 46 16.75 13.88 -0.74
N GLU A 47 18.05 13.60 -0.83
CA GLU A 47 18.71 13.37 -2.13
C GLU A 47 18.10 12.16 -2.86
N ILE A 48 17.91 11.05 -2.15
CA ILE A 48 17.32 9.84 -2.75
C ILE A 48 15.85 10.05 -3.11
N LEU A 49 15.07 10.78 -2.30
CA LEU A 49 13.68 11.10 -2.63
C LEU A 49 13.59 12.07 -3.81
N ALA A 50 14.49 13.05 -3.92
CA ALA A 50 14.55 13.95 -5.06
C ALA A 50 14.90 13.18 -6.35
N ASP A 51 15.91 12.31 -6.31
CA ASP A 51 16.34 11.49 -7.44
C ASP A 51 15.27 10.45 -7.84
N LEU A 52 14.57 9.86 -6.87
CA LEU A 52 13.43 8.98 -7.15
C LEU A 52 12.23 9.75 -7.70
N THR A 53 11.97 10.97 -7.22
CA THR A 53 10.86 11.79 -7.75
C THR A 53 11.16 12.28 -9.16
N GLU A 54 12.40 12.68 -9.42
CA GLU A 54 12.84 13.13 -10.74
C GLU A 54 12.93 11.97 -11.74
N SER A 55 13.38 10.79 -11.31
CA SER A 55 13.30 9.58 -12.14
C SER A 55 11.85 9.11 -12.33
N LEU A 56 10.94 9.24 -11.36
CA LEU A 56 9.50 8.94 -11.55
C LEU A 56 8.79 9.94 -12.47
N VAL A 57 9.19 11.21 -12.46
CA VAL A 57 8.68 12.26 -13.36
C VAL A 57 9.26 12.10 -14.77
N THR A 58 10.54 11.79 -14.88
CA THR A 58 11.23 11.52 -16.15
C THR A 58 10.74 10.21 -16.76
N SER A 59 10.64 9.12 -15.99
CA SER A 59 10.06 7.85 -16.43
C SER A 59 8.60 7.98 -16.85
N ARG A 60 7.80 8.84 -16.22
CA ARG A 60 6.43 9.13 -16.72
C ARG A 60 6.41 9.83 -18.08
N THR A 61 7.47 10.58 -18.39
CA THR A 61 7.55 11.42 -19.59
C THR A 61 8.19 10.65 -20.75
N ASP A 62 9.17 9.78 -20.49
CA ASP A 62 9.89 9.01 -21.51
C ASP A 62 9.43 7.54 -21.66
N GLU A 63 8.88 6.91 -20.61
CA GLU A 63 8.24 5.60 -20.75
C GLU A 63 6.83 5.81 -21.31
N GLY A 64 6.77 5.93 -22.64
CA GLY A 64 5.55 5.75 -23.42
C GLY A 64 4.70 4.59 -22.87
N PRO A 65 3.37 4.66 -23.04
CA PRO A 65 2.41 3.87 -22.27
C PRO A 65 2.89 2.43 -22.11
N SER A 66 3.20 2.04 -20.88
CA SER A 66 3.78 0.74 -20.56
C SER A 66 3.05 -0.38 -21.32
N SER A 67 3.78 -1.40 -21.75
CA SER A 67 3.22 -2.52 -22.54
C SER A 67 1.94 -3.11 -21.93
N ALA A 68 1.85 -3.12 -20.60
CA ALA A 68 0.65 -3.49 -19.86
C ALA A 68 -0.56 -2.57 -20.10
N ARG A 69 -0.37 -1.25 -20.21
CA ARG A 69 -1.42 -0.30 -20.59
C ARG A 69 -1.79 -0.39 -22.07
N ALA A 70 -0.81 -0.60 -22.95
CA ALA A 70 -1.07 -0.79 -24.37
C ALA A 70 -1.92 -2.06 -24.62
N GLU A 71 -1.55 -3.18 -24.00
CA GLU A 71 -2.34 -4.42 -24.07
C GLU A 71 -3.70 -4.24 -23.40
N GLY A 72 -3.75 -3.60 -22.23
CA GLY A 72 -5.01 -3.27 -21.54
C GLY A 72 -5.95 -2.43 -22.40
N GLN A 73 -5.44 -1.44 -23.11
CA GLN A 73 -6.25 -0.61 -24.01
C GLN A 73 -6.76 -1.41 -25.22
N ARG A 74 -5.98 -2.40 -25.69
CA ARG A 74 -6.37 -3.31 -26.77
C ARG A 74 -7.51 -4.24 -26.34
N VAL A 75 -7.41 -4.92 -25.20
CA VAL A 75 -8.51 -5.79 -24.72
C VAL A 75 -9.79 -5.01 -24.43
N ILE A 76 -9.69 -3.76 -23.95
CA ILE A 76 -10.87 -2.90 -23.77
C ILE A 76 -11.55 -2.59 -25.11
N ARG A 77 -10.77 -2.32 -26.16
CA ARG A 77 -11.31 -2.08 -27.52
C ARG A 77 -11.97 -3.34 -28.06
N ASP A 78 -11.30 -4.48 -27.99
CA ASP A 78 -11.84 -5.76 -28.47
C ASP A 78 -13.15 -6.13 -27.74
N ALA A 79 -13.23 -5.86 -26.43
CA ALA A 79 -14.44 -6.07 -25.65
C ALA A 79 -15.58 -5.14 -26.08
N LYS A 80 -15.26 -3.87 -26.38
CA LYS A 80 -16.23 -2.88 -26.87
C LYS A 80 -16.78 -3.30 -28.24
N ASP A 81 -15.91 -3.68 -29.17
CA ASP A 81 -16.31 -4.06 -30.53
C ASP A 81 -17.21 -5.31 -30.50
N LYS A 82 -16.88 -6.30 -29.65
CA LYS A 82 -17.74 -7.47 -29.44
C LYS A 82 -19.09 -7.11 -28.82
N ALA A 83 -19.14 -6.14 -27.91
CA ALA A 83 -20.38 -5.68 -27.32
C ALA A 83 -21.27 -4.96 -28.36
N GLU A 84 -20.67 -4.14 -29.24
CA GLU A 84 -21.39 -3.49 -30.34
C GLU A 84 -21.95 -4.51 -31.33
N GLN A 85 -21.18 -5.56 -31.68
CA GLN A 85 -21.65 -6.64 -32.53
C GLN A 85 -22.84 -7.39 -31.90
N LEU A 86 -22.74 -7.74 -30.61
CA LEU A 86 -23.82 -8.43 -29.90
C LEU A 86 -25.10 -7.60 -29.86
N LEU A 87 -24.98 -6.28 -29.69
CA LEU A 87 -26.11 -5.36 -29.72
C LEU A 87 -26.78 -5.35 -31.10
N GLY A 88 -25.98 -5.32 -32.18
CA GLY A 88 -26.48 -5.37 -33.55
C GLY A 88 -27.19 -6.70 -33.87
N ASP A 89 -26.65 -7.83 -33.41
CA ASP A 89 -27.26 -9.15 -33.60
C ASP A 89 -28.62 -9.25 -32.87
N VAL A 90 -28.72 -8.65 -31.69
CA VAL A 90 -29.99 -8.55 -30.94
C VAL A 90 -31.02 -7.71 -31.69
N ASP A 91 -30.62 -6.55 -32.22
CA ASP A 91 -31.51 -5.69 -33.02
C ASP A 91 -32.01 -6.39 -34.29
N GLN A 92 -31.14 -7.13 -34.98
CA GLN A 92 -31.53 -7.94 -36.14
C GLN A 92 -32.55 -9.03 -35.77
N LEU A 93 -32.35 -9.72 -34.64
CA LEU A 93 -33.27 -10.77 -34.19
C LEU A 93 -34.64 -10.20 -33.82
N ILE A 94 -34.68 -9.04 -33.15
CA ILE A 94 -35.93 -8.32 -32.85
C ILE A 94 -36.67 -7.95 -34.14
N ASN A 95 -35.95 -7.40 -35.12
CA ASN A 95 -36.54 -7.03 -36.40
C ASN A 95 -37.09 -8.24 -37.17
N GLN A 96 -36.37 -9.36 -37.21
CA GLN A 96 -36.86 -10.60 -37.82
C GLN A 96 -38.11 -11.16 -37.14
N ILE A 97 -38.21 -11.06 -35.81
CA ILE A 97 -39.39 -11.48 -35.06
C ILE A 97 -40.59 -10.59 -35.41
N ASN A 98 -40.40 -9.27 -35.45
CA ASN A 98 -41.45 -8.32 -35.78
C ASN A 98 -41.92 -8.48 -37.23
N SER A 99 -41.01 -8.62 -38.20
CA SER A 99 -41.38 -8.85 -39.61
C SER A 99 -42.18 -10.14 -39.81
N ARG A 100 -41.80 -11.24 -39.14
CA ARG A 100 -42.58 -12.49 -39.19
C ARG A 100 -43.97 -12.34 -38.57
N ARG A 101 -44.08 -11.57 -37.48
CA ARG A 101 -45.36 -11.31 -36.80
C ARG A 101 -46.32 -10.47 -37.67
N THR A 102 -45.81 -9.53 -38.46
CA THR A 102 -46.65 -8.69 -39.34
C THR A 102 -47.12 -9.38 -40.63
N THR A 103 -46.52 -10.52 -40.99
CA THR A 103 -46.92 -11.32 -42.17
C THR A 103 -47.91 -12.44 -41.88
N LEU A 104 -48.29 -12.64 -40.60
CA LEU A 104 -49.37 -13.54 -40.14
C LEU A 104 -50.59 -12.72 -39.77
#